data_AF-A0A969VGQ1-F1
#
_entry.id   AF-A0A969VGQ1-F1
#
_cell.length_a   1.000
_cell.length_b   1.000
_cell.length_c   1.000
_cell.angle_alpha   90.00
_cell.angle_beta   90.00
_cell.angle_gamma   90.00
#
_symmetry.space_group_name_H-M   'P 1'
#
loop_
_entity.id
_entity.type
_entity.pdbx_description
1 polymer ?
#
loop_
_entity_poly.entity_id
_entity_poly.type
_entity_poly.pdbx_seq_one_letter_code
_entity_poly.pdbx_strand_id
1 'polypeptide(L)'
;MLNSDRFFAICHVGEPSGENRGIAPPPEIQEPRLGFSNVLVDNDGILRRYILSMDVPSTSNCPAAWSFGFQLALHYLKEEGIIPLFKQGNWHLGDVVFPRLMPYSGGYQKADTWGNQVLLNYSSYRSPNQITDIVSLEDVLTDKVTPEQIKDRIIIIGVITPTSSDHFRTPYSEKLPPSEQYTPGAIIHAQMVNQILNAVLDKKPLLSTIPLWGEILWIWSWSCIGGIFAKRIPSLFLLLSTSFITIVFIYGVCFIVFIQGFWLPLVPSSLTFLITTGCLIIIYQYKSQPQLQPQLF
;
A
#
# COMPACT_ATOMS: atom_id res chain seq x y z
N MET A 1 23.25 -4.67 -25.87
CA MET A 1 22.16 -3.93 -25.18
C MET A 1 21.16 -3.33 -26.15
N LEU A 2 21.57 -2.46 -27.10
CA LEU A 2 20.69 -1.77 -28.05
C LEU A 2 19.66 -2.68 -28.76
N ASN A 3 20.09 -3.86 -29.22
CA ASN A 3 19.27 -4.81 -29.98
C ASN A 3 18.57 -5.88 -29.12
N SER A 4 18.72 -5.85 -27.79
CA SER A 4 18.03 -6.80 -26.92
C SER A 4 16.65 -6.28 -26.55
N ASP A 5 15.63 -7.11 -26.72
CA ASP A 5 14.26 -6.88 -26.24
C ASP A 5 14.13 -7.09 -24.71
N ARG A 6 15.16 -7.66 -24.06
CA ARG A 6 15.19 -7.98 -22.62
C ARG A 6 15.85 -6.92 -21.74
N PHE A 7 16.23 -5.78 -22.32
CA PHE A 7 16.86 -4.69 -21.57
C PHE A 7 15.92 -3.50 -21.46
N PHE A 8 15.59 -3.13 -20.22
CA PHE A 8 14.71 -2.02 -19.88
C PHE A 8 15.49 -0.96 -19.12
N ALA A 9 15.19 0.31 -19.39
CA ALA A 9 15.82 1.44 -18.72
C ALA A 9 14.79 2.28 -17.97
N ILE A 10 15.30 3.08 -17.04
CA ILE A 10 14.49 4.01 -16.26
C ILE A 10 14.60 5.44 -16.78
N CYS A 11 13.56 6.21 -16.53
CA CYS A 11 13.60 7.67 -16.51
C CYS A 11 12.78 8.18 -15.32
N HIS A 12 12.81 9.48 -15.04
CA HIS A 12 12.04 10.05 -13.94
C HIS A 12 11.09 11.10 -14.49
N VAL A 13 9.79 10.90 -14.28
CA VAL A 13 8.74 11.84 -14.70
C VAL A 13 8.84 13.12 -13.87
N GLY A 14 8.75 14.25 -14.56
CA GLY A 14 8.80 15.59 -13.98
C GLY A 14 7.44 16.05 -13.48
N GLU A 15 7.43 17.19 -12.81
CA GLU A 15 6.23 17.80 -12.29
C GLU A 15 5.42 18.52 -13.39
N PRO A 16 4.08 18.57 -13.28
CA PRO A 16 3.23 19.32 -14.20
C PRO A 16 3.55 20.82 -14.28
N SER A 17 4.06 21.40 -13.19
CA SER A 17 4.48 22.82 -13.12
C SER A 17 5.57 23.17 -14.14
N GLY A 18 6.38 22.19 -14.53
CA GLY A 18 7.54 22.36 -15.41
C GLY A 18 8.78 22.93 -14.72
N GLU A 19 8.73 23.20 -13.40
CA GLU A 19 9.90 23.64 -12.61
C GLU A 19 10.95 22.52 -12.51
N ASN A 20 10.48 21.28 -12.28
CA ASN A 20 11.28 20.08 -12.38
C ASN A 20 10.80 19.22 -13.55
N ARG A 21 11.57 19.17 -14.64
CA ARG A 21 11.22 18.39 -15.84
C ARG A 21 11.53 16.90 -15.72
N GLY A 22 12.11 16.46 -14.60
CA GLY A 22 12.53 15.09 -14.38
C GLY A 22 13.80 14.71 -15.16
N ILE A 23 14.12 13.42 -15.16
CA ILE A 23 15.36 12.86 -15.72
C ILE A 23 15.03 12.15 -17.03
N ALA A 24 15.70 12.54 -18.11
CA ALA A 24 15.53 11.92 -19.42
C ALA A 24 16.01 10.45 -19.43
N PRO A 25 15.40 9.56 -20.24
CA PRO A 25 15.92 8.22 -20.44
C PRO A 25 17.26 8.23 -21.20
N PRO A 26 18.03 7.13 -21.15
CA PRO A 26 19.14 6.93 -22.08
C PRO A 26 18.65 7.01 -23.54
N PRO A 27 19.25 7.84 -24.40
CA PRO A 27 18.78 8.09 -25.77
C PRO A 27 18.80 6.82 -26.66
N GLU A 28 19.58 5.82 -26.26
CA GLU A 28 19.69 4.52 -26.90
C GLU A 28 18.44 3.63 -26.75
N ILE A 29 17.60 3.90 -25.74
CA ILE A 29 16.49 3.02 -25.36
C ILE A 29 15.15 3.63 -25.80
N GLN A 30 14.43 2.86 -26.61
CA GLN A 30 13.11 3.24 -27.13
C GLN A 30 12.02 3.12 -26.06
N GLU A 31 10.97 3.92 -26.21
CA GLU A 31 9.85 4.07 -25.26
C GLU A 31 9.21 2.77 -24.75
N PRO A 32 8.96 1.72 -25.57
CA PRO A 32 8.38 0.47 -25.08
C PRO A 32 9.24 -0.27 -24.06
N ARG A 33 10.54 0.08 -23.96
CA ARG A 33 11.52 -0.47 -23.01
C ARG A 33 11.86 0.52 -21.89
N LEU A 34 11.06 1.58 -21.73
CA LEU A 34 11.20 2.56 -20.66
C LEU A 34 10.12 2.36 -19.61
N GLY A 35 10.52 2.50 -18.35
CA GLY A 35 9.58 2.65 -17.24
C GLY A 35 10.02 3.74 -16.29
N PHE A 36 9.08 4.49 -15.72
CA PHE A 36 9.43 5.57 -14.81
C PHE A 36 9.85 5.04 -13.42
N SER A 37 10.75 5.78 -12.74
CA SER A 37 11.23 5.46 -11.39
C SER A 37 10.49 6.18 -10.26
N ASN A 38 9.52 7.04 -10.58
CA ASN A 38 8.75 7.80 -9.59
C ASN A 38 8.13 6.90 -8.52
N VAL A 39 8.26 7.32 -7.27
CA VAL A 39 7.58 6.76 -6.11
C VAL A 39 6.87 7.87 -5.34
N LEU A 40 5.79 7.53 -4.65
CA LEU A 40 5.03 8.46 -3.82
C LEU A 40 5.08 8.03 -2.36
N VAL A 41 5.80 8.80 -1.56
CA VAL A 41 5.90 8.60 -0.12
C VAL A 41 4.66 9.21 0.55
N ASP A 42 4.13 8.56 1.60
CA ASP A 42 3.04 9.13 2.38
C ASP A 42 3.53 10.31 3.25
N ASN A 43 2.60 11.10 3.78
CA ASN A 43 2.92 12.31 4.56
C ASN A 43 3.79 12.06 5.80
N ASP A 44 3.84 10.83 6.31
CA ASP A 44 4.67 10.42 7.44
C ASP A 44 6.04 9.86 7.02
N GLY A 45 6.40 9.99 5.74
CA GLY A 45 7.68 9.56 5.20
C GLY A 45 7.78 8.06 4.92
N ILE A 46 6.67 7.31 5.02
CA ILE A 46 6.66 5.86 4.78
C ILE A 46 6.06 5.55 3.42
N LEU A 47 6.74 4.71 2.64
CA LEU A 47 6.29 4.26 1.33
C LEU A 47 5.33 3.07 1.49
N ARG A 48 4.03 3.29 1.24
CA ARG A 48 2.97 2.25 1.36
C ARG A 48 2.20 1.99 0.08
N ARG A 49 2.47 2.77 -0.96
CA ARG A 49 1.75 2.73 -2.23
C ARG A 49 2.73 2.84 -3.38
N TYR A 50 2.30 2.32 -4.51
CA TYR A 50 3.12 2.28 -5.70
C TYR A 50 2.30 2.67 -6.93
N ILE A 51 2.90 3.40 -7.86
CA ILE A 51 2.24 3.85 -9.09
C ILE A 51 2.47 2.82 -10.20
N LEU A 52 1.43 2.19 -10.71
CA LEU A 52 1.50 1.30 -11.87
C LEU A 52 1.69 2.08 -13.17
N SER A 53 0.88 3.13 -13.35
CA SER A 53 0.90 3.98 -14.54
C SER A 53 0.46 5.40 -14.21
N MET A 54 0.83 6.37 -15.04
CA MET A 54 0.39 7.75 -14.91
C MET A 54 0.24 8.43 -16.27
N ASP A 55 -0.52 9.53 -16.29
CA ASP A 55 -0.52 10.44 -17.43
C ASP A 55 0.72 11.32 -17.35
N VAL A 56 1.58 11.25 -18.37
CA VAL A 56 2.86 11.95 -18.38
C VAL A 56 2.65 13.42 -18.76
N PRO A 57 3.13 14.39 -17.96
CA PRO A 57 3.08 15.80 -18.33
C PRO A 57 3.88 16.08 -19.59
N SER A 58 3.35 16.92 -20.49
CA SER A 58 4.04 17.31 -21.74
C SER A 58 5.35 18.08 -21.51
N THR A 59 5.54 18.62 -20.31
CA THR A 59 6.75 19.31 -19.86
C THR A 59 7.85 18.36 -19.39
N SER A 60 7.56 17.06 -19.23
CA SER A 60 8.52 16.09 -18.71
C SER A 60 9.50 15.61 -19.78
N ASN A 61 10.75 15.39 -19.35
CA ASN A 61 11.79 14.75 -20.15
C ASN A 61 11.64 13.21 -20.22
N CYS A 62 10.81 12.61 -19.36
CA CYS A 62 10.59 11.16 -19.31
C CYS A 62 9.24 10.84 -19.95
N PRO A 63 9.19 10.13 -21.09
CA PRO A 63 7.93 9.82 -21.78
C PRO A 63 7.22 8.57 -21.22
N ALA A 64 7.83 7.85 -20.28
CA ALA A 64 7.31 6.57 -19.82
C ALA A 64 6.00 6.73 -19.05
N ALA A 65 4.92 6.13 -19.54
CA ALA A 65 3.61 6.14 -18.89
C ALA A 65 3.41 5.03 -17.84
N TRP A 66 4.26 4.00 -17.86
CA TRP A 66 4.22 2.86 -16.93
C TRP A 66 5.47 2.87 -16.06
N SER A 67 5.33 2.45 -14.81
CA SER A 67 6.48 2.37 -13.90
C SER A 67 7.43 1.25 -14.32
N PHE A 68 8.68 1.39 -13.91
CA PHE A 68 9.72 0.41 -14.22
C PHE A 68 9.37 -1.00 -13.75
N GLY A 69 8.90 -1.16 -12.51
CA GLY A 69 8.52 -2.49 -12.02
C GLY A 69 7.27 -3.03 -12.73
N PHE A 70 6.33 -2.17 -13.15
CA PHE A 70 5.17 -2.61 -13.92
C PHE A 70 5.60 -3.13 -15.29
N GLN A 71 6.44 -2.37 -16.01
CA GLN A 71 6.99 -2.76 -17.30
C GLN A 71 7.71 -4.12 -17.25
N LEU A 72 8.56 -4.32 -16.24
CA LEU A 72 9.28 -5.59 -16.07
C LEU A 72 8.31 -6.76 -15.84
N ALA A 73 7.32 -6.57 -14.96
CA ALA A 73 6.32 -7.61 -14.70
C ALA A 73 5.47 -7.90 -15.94
N LEU A 74 5.06 -6.87 -16.69
CA LEU A 74 4.30 -7.04 -17.93
C LEU A 74 5.10 -7.78 -19.01
N HIS A 75 6.39 -7.47 -19.15
CA HIS A 75 7.25 -8.18 -20.09
C HIS A 75 7.32 -9.68 -19.75
N TYR A 76 7.52 -10.02 -18.48
CA TYR A 76 7.53 -11.41 -18.02
C TYR A 76 6.17 -12.10 -18.25
N LEU A 77 5.08 -11.46 -17.83
CA LEU A 77 3.73 -12.01 -17.96
C LEU A 77 3.28 -12.18 -19.41
N LYS A 78 3.83 -11.40 -20.34
CA LYS A 78 3.56 -11.55 -21.77
C LYS A 78 4.04 -12.91 -22.31
N GLU A 79 5.19 -13.41 -21.83
CA GLU A 79 5.68 -14.75 -22.19
C GLU A 79 4.76 -15.85 -21.64
N GLU A 80 4.10 -15.59 -20.51
CA GLU A 80 3.05 -16.44 -19.92
C GLU A 80 1.66 -16.28 -20.60
N GLY A 81 1.58 -15.50 -21.69
CA GLY A 81 0.34 -15.27 -22.44
C GLY A 81 -0.66 -14.32 -21.76
N ILE A 82 -0.23 -13.57 -20.74
CA ILE A 82 -1.08 -12.65 -19.98
C ILE A 82 -0.90 -11.22 -20.50
N ILE A 83 -1.97 -10.64 -21.02
CA ILE A 83 -1.98 -9.31 -21.63
C ILE A 83 -2.66 -8.31 -20.68
N PRO A 84 -2.07 -7.12 -20.44
CA PRO A 84 -2.70 -6.10 -19.61
C PRO A 84 -3.92 -5.47 -20.29
N LEU A 85 -4.99 -5.31 -19.53
CA LEU A 85 -6.20 -4.61 -19.94
C LEU A 85 -6.51 -3.50 -18.93
N PHE A 86 -6.77 -2.28 -19.42
CA PHE A 86 -7.24 -1.18 -18.57
C PHE A 86 -8.75 -1.01 -18.72
N LYS A 87 -9.50 -1.21 -17.64
CA LYS A 87 -10.97 -1.15 -17.64
C LYS A 87 -11.48 -0.55 -16.33
N GLN A 88 -12.47 0.33 -16.43
CA GLN A 88 -13.12 0.96 -15.26
C GLN A 88 -12.11 1.61 -14.28
N GLY A 89 -11.01 2.15 -14.80
CA GLY A 89 -9.97 2.81 -13.99
C GLY A 89 -8.96 1.87 -13.32
N ASN A 90 -9.07 0.55 -13.53
CA ASN A 90 -8.18 -0.46 -12.96
C ASN A 90 -7.40 -1.21 -14.04
N TRP A 91 -6.21 -1.71 -13.66
CA TRP A 91 -5.47 -2.66 -14.46
C TRP A 91 -5.95 -4.09 -14.18
N HIS A 92 -6.15 -4.84 -15.25
CA HIS A 92 -6.50 -6.26 -15.24
C HIS A 92 -5.35 -7.04 -15.88
N LEU A 93 -4.77 -7.97 -15.13
CA LEU A 93 -3.73 -8.88 -15.61
C LEU A 93 -4.28 -10.31 -15.51
N GLY A 94 -4.79 -10.83 -16.63
CA GLY A 94 -5.62 -12.03 -16.62
C GLY A 94 -6.89 -11.80 -15.79
N ASP A 95 -7.15 -12.67 -14.83
CA ASP A 95 -8.33 -12.56 -13.94
C ASP A 95 -8.09 -11.66 -12.72
N VAL A 96 -6.89 -11.12 -12.54
CA VAL A 96 -6.52 -10.33 -11.35
C VAL A 96 -6.74 -8.85 -11.62
N VAL A 97 -7.54 -8.22 -10.76
CA VAL A 97 -7.78 -6.77 -10.78
C VAL A 97 -6.84 -6.10 -9.79
N PHE A 98 -6.09 -5.10 -10.26
CA PHE A 98 -5.28 -4.24 -9.43
C PHE A 98 -6.12 -3.02 -9.01
N PRO A 99 -6.60 -2.98 -7.75
CA PRO A 99 -7.55 -1.97 -7.32
C PRO A 99 -6.85 -0.64 -7.15
N ARG A 100 -7.23 0.33 -7.99
CA ARG A 100 -6.72 1.70 -7.92
C ARG A 100 -7.10 2.33 -6.58
N LEU A 101 -6.13 2.97 -5.94
CA LEU A 101 -6.35 3.84 -4.79
C LEU A 101 -7.13 5.07 -5.25
N MET A 102 -8.38 5.16 -4.82
CA MET A 102 -9.28 6.27 -5.13
C MET A 102 -9.31 7.29 -3.98
N PRO A 103 -9.72 8.55 -4.24
CA PRO A 103 -10.00 9.48 -3.17
C PRO A 103 -10.95 8.87 -2.13
N TYR A 104 -10.71 9.17 -0.85
CA TYR A 104 -11.50 8.67 0.29
C TYR A 104 -11.39 7.16 0.57
N SER A 105 -10.38 6.47 0.01
CA SER A 105 -10.14 5.05 0.29
C SER A 105 -9.50 4.85 1.67
N GLY A 106 -10.20 4.26 2.64
CA GLY A 106 -9.66 3.96 3.97
C GLY A 106 -8.98 5.15 4.63
N GLY A 107 -7.72 4.98 5.07
CA GLY A 107 -6.94 6.07 5.66
C GLY A 107 -6.50 7.17 4.67
N TYR A 108 -6.65 6.96 3.36
CA TYR A 108 -6.23 7.90 2.31
C TYR A 108 -7.34 8.92 1.98
N GLN A 109 -7.83 9.64 3.01
CA GLN A 109 -8.92 10.61 2.87
C GLN A 109 -8.52 11.89 2.12
N LYS A 110 -7.24 12.28 2.17
CA LYS A 110 -6.69 13.49 1.54
C LYS A 110 -5.44 13.20 0.70
N ALA A 111 -5.29 11.96 0.24
CA ALA A 111 -4.10 11.54 -0.46
C ALA A 111 -4.12 12.02 -1.92
N ASP A 112 -2.95 12.31 -2.45
CA ASP A 112 -2.77 12.50 -3.89
C ASP A 112 -2.94 11.15 -4.60
N THR A 113 -4.05 10.96 -5.33
CA THR A 113 -4.33 9.74 -6.10
C THR A 113 -4.01 9.91 -7.59
N TRP A 114 -3.03 10.76 -7.93
CA TRP A 114 -2.55 10.93 -9.29
C TRP A 114 -1.91 9.65 -9.84
N GLY A 115 -2.22 9.31 -11.08
CA GLY A 115 -1.89 8.01 -11.67
C GLY A 115 -2.72 6.85 -11.09
N ASN A 116 -2.45 5.65 -11.58
CA ASN A 116 -3.00 4.41 -11.07
C ASN A 116 -2.08 3.89 -9.96
N GLN A 117 -2.50 4.09 -8.72
CA GLN A 117 -1.75 3.67 -7.54
C GLN A 117 -2.38 2.44 -6.89
N VAL A 118 -1.56 1.55 -6.34
CA VAL A 118 -2.01 0.40 -5.56
C VAL A 118 -1.28 0.36 -4.21
N LEU A 119 -1.87 -0.29 -3.21
CA LEU A 119 -1.20 -0.50 -1.93
C LEU A 119 -0.10 -1.56 -2.07
N LEU A 120 1.02 -1.33 -1.38
CA LEU A 120 2.14 -2.25 -1.32
C LEU A 120 1.91 -3.29 -0.24
N ASN A 121 1.89 -4.56 -0.65
CA ASN A 121 1.95 -5.74 0.20
C ASN A 121 3.39 -6.26 0.19
N TYR A 122 4.26 -5.60 0.96
CA TYR A 122 5.67 -5.95 1.07
C TYR A 122 5.85 -7.42 1.45
N SER A 123 6.60 -8.14 0.62
CA SER A 123 7.07 -9.47 0.97
C SER A 123 8.26 -9.35 1.91
N SER A 124 8.12 -9.90 3.11
CA SER A 124 9.19 -9.93 4.11
C SER A 124 9.32 -11.34 4.67
N TYR A 125 10.49 -11.96 4.46
CA TYR A 125 10.88 -13.15 5.23
C TYR A 125 11.47 -12.74 6.59
N ARG A 126 12.19 -11.61 6.65
CA ARG A 126 12.74 -10.96 7.86
C ARG A 126 12.89 -9.44 7.73
N SER A 127 13.21 -8.96 6.54
CA SER A 127 13.35 -7.54 6.18
C SER A 127 12.89 -7.32 4.74
N PRO A 128 12.33 -6.15 4.36
CA PRO A 128 12.02 -5.81 2.97
C PRO A 128 13.25 -5.85 2.06
N ASN A 129 14.45 -5.72 2.63
CA ASN A 129 15.73 -5.76 1.93
C ASN A 129 16.16 -7.20 1.53
N GLN A 130 15.49 -8.23 2.06
CA GLN A 130 15.83 -9.65 1.85
C GLN A 130 14.78 -10.39 1.01
N ILE A 131 14.21 -9.69 0.02
CA ILE A 131 13.19 -10.28 -0.86
C ILE A 131 13.76 -11.26 -1.89
N THR A 132 15.00 -11.06 -2.30
CA THR A 132 15.67 -11.85 -3.35
C THR A 132 17.17 -11.89 -3.08
N ASP A 133 17.87 -12.80 -3.77
CA ASP A 133 19.33 -12.83 -3.79
C ASP A 133 19.88 -11.53 -4.39
N ILE A 134 20.88 -10.95 -3.73
CA ILE A 134 21.60 -9.76 -4.19
C ILE A 134 23.03 -10.18 -4.49
N VAL A 135 23.48 -9.93 -5.73
CA VAL A 135 24.85 -10.15 -6.18
C VAL A 135 25.50 -8.82 -6.51
N SER A 136 26.79 -8.67 -6.16
CA SER A 136 27.51 -7.45 -6.51
C SER A 136 27.90 -7.45 -7.99
N LEU A 137 28.03 -6.26 -8.58
CA LEU A 137 28.55 -6.15 -9.95
C LEU A 137 29.96 -6.72 -10.06
N GLU A 138 30.79 -6.59 -9.01
CA GLU A 138 32.12 -7.17 -8.96
C GLU A 138 32.07 -8.70 -9.07
N ASP A 139 31.17 -9.36 -8.35
CA ASP A 139 31.03 -10.81 -8.41
C ASP A 139 30.57 -11.29 -9.79
N VAL A 140 29.69 -10.52 -10.45
CA VAL A 140 29.28 -10.79 -11.84
C VAL A 140 30.45 -10.63 -12.80
N LEU A 141 31.26 -9.58 -12.66
CA LEU A 141 32.42 -9.31 -13.53
C LEU A 141 33.61 -10.25 -13.28
N THR A 142 33.64 -10.93 -12.13
CA THR A 142 34.69 -11.87 -11.74
C THR A 142 34.26 -13.34 -11.83
N ASP A 143 33.16 -13.62 -12.55
CA ASP A 143 32.61 -14.96 -12.78
C ASP A 143 32.34 -15.75 -11.48
N LYS A 144 32.00 -15.05 -10.38
CA LYS A 144 31.64 -15.65 -9.09
C LYS A 144 30.15 -15.96 -8.96
N VAL A 145 29.34 -15.57 -9.96
CA VAL A 145 27.89 -15.80 -9.98
C VAL A 145 27.58 -17.03 -10.80
N THR A 146 26.76 -17.92 -10.24
CA THR A 146 26.34 -19.17 -10.89
C THR A 146 25.21 -18.91 -11.90
N PRO A 147 25.11 -19.70 -12.99
CA PRO A 147 24.03 -19.55 -13.96
C PRO A 147 22.62 -19.58 -13.35
N GLU A 148 22.41 -20.35 -12.28
CA GLU A 148 21.15 -20.51 -11.57
C GLU A 148 20.66 -19.22 -10.89
N GLN A 149 21.59 -18.29 -10.59
CA GLN A 149 21.28 -16.98 -10.00
C GLN A 149 20.80 -15.96 -11.03
N ILE A 150 21.01 -16.21 -12.33
CA ILE A 150 20.75 -15.23 -13.41
C ILE A 150 19.70 -15.74 -14.39
N LYS A 151 19.73 -17.04 -14.73
CA LYS A 151 18.90 -17.62 -15.78
C LYS A 151 17.42 -17.63 -15.38
N ASP A 152 16.55 -17.32 -16.35
CA ASP A 152 15.08 -17.33 -16.24
C ASP A 152 14.54 -16.43 -15.11
N ARG A 153 15.23 -15.33 -14.84
CA ARG A 153 14.90 -14.36 -13.78
C ARG A 153 14.82 -12.93 -14.32
N ILE A 154 14.00 -12.12 -13.66
CA ILE A 154 14.04 -10.66 -13.81
C ILE A 154 15.20 -10.14 -12.97
N ILE A 155 16.13 -9.43 -13.61
CA ILE A 155 17.31 -8.88 -12.96
C ILE A 155 17.16 -7.36 -12.90
N ILE A 156 17.20 -6.82 -11.68
CA ILE A 156 17.17 -5.38 -11.45
C ILE A 156 18.57 -4.94 -11.04
N ILE A 157 19.14 -4.03 -11.82
CA ILE A 157 20.47 -3.47 -11.58
C ILE A 157 20.29 -2.08 -10.98
N GLY A 158 20.87 -1.84 -9.81
CA GLY A 158 20.76 -0.55 -9.14
C GLY A 158 21.77 -0.38 -8.01
N VAL A 159 21.86 0.84 -7.49
CA VAL A 159 22.75 1.18 -6.38
C VAL A 159 22.02 0.89 -5.07
N ILE A 160 22.64 0.11 -4.20
CA ILE A 160 22.09 -0.26 -2.88
C ILE A 160 22.88 0.36 -1.71
N THR A 161 23.80 1.28 -2.00
CA THR A 161 24.62 1.91 -0.96
C THR A 161 23.78 2.88 -0.11
N PRO A 162 24.01 2.95 1.21
CA PRO A 162 23.29 3.88 2.09
C PRO A 162 23.47 5.36 1.75
N THR A 163 24.51 5.70 0.97
CA THR A 163 24.85 7.06 0.55
C THR A 163 24.13 7.53 -0.72
N SER A 164 23.45 6.62 -1.43
CA SER A 164 22.61 7.01 -2.57
C SER A 164 21.44 7.86 -2.10
N SER A 165 20.84 8.71 -2.93
CA SER A 165 19.62 9.45 -2.56
C SER A 165 18.33 8.64 -2.78
N ASP A 166 18.44 7.40 -3.26
CA ASP A 166 17.33 6.54 -3.68
C ASP A 166 17.02 5.48 -2.63
N HIS A 167 16.59 5.93 -1.45
CA HIS A 167 16.30 5.07 -0.32
C HIS A 167 15.06 5.53 0.45
N PHE A 168 14.22 4.58 0.86
CA PHE A 168 12.89 4.87 1.39
C PHE A 168 12.63 4.14 2.71
N ARG A 169 11.89 4.79 3.60
CA ARG A 169 11.34 4.09 4.78
C ARG A 169 10.11 3.29 4.35
N THR A 170 9.98 2.09 4.91
CA THR A 170 8.86 1.18 4.72
C THR A 170 8.16 0.94 6.07
N PRO A 171 6.98 0.31 6.10
CA PRO A 171 6.32 -0.04 7.36
C PRO A 171 7.15 -0.92 8.31
N TYR A 172 8.22 -1.56 7.82
CA TYR A 172 9.10 -2.41 8.62
C TYR A 172 10.31 -1.66 9.18
N SER A 173 10.62 -0.47 8.65
CA SER A 173 11.84 0.29 8.97
C SER A 173 12.05 0.50 10.46
N GLU A 174 10.99 0.77 11.23
CA GLU A 174 11.11 1.06 12.68
C GLU A 174 11.53 -0.15 13.51
N LYS A 175 11.31 -1.37 13.01
CA LYS A 175 11.69 -2.61 13.70
C LYS A 175 13.08 -3.10 13.31
N LEU A 176 13.72 -2.45 12.34
CA LEU A 176 15.02 -2.85 11.79
C LEU A 176 16.17 -2.09 12.47
N PRO A 177 17.38 -2.68 12.53
CA PRO A 177 18.57 -1.99 13.03
C PRO A 177 18.86 -0.74 12.19
N PRO A 178 19.55 0.28 12.74
CA PRO A 178 19.84 1.54 12.04
C PRO A 178 20.47 1.38 10.64
N SER A 179 21.27 0.33 10.44
CA SER A 179 21.90 0.00 9.15
C SER A 179 20.93 -0.44 8.06
N GLU A 180 19.70 -0.84 8.40
CA GLU A 180 18.69 -1.39 7.49
C GLU A 180 17.37 -0.62 7.50
N GLN A 181 17.31 0.53 8.18
CA GLN A 181 16.07 1.32 8.28
C GLN A 181 15.58 1.87 6.94
N TYR A 182 16.43 1.88 5.92
CA TYR A 182 16.08 2.33 4.59
C TYR A 182 16.19 1.19 3.57
N THR A 183 15.23 1.16 2.66
CA THR A 183 15.17 0.22 1.56
C THR A 183 15.55 0.93 0.27
N PRO A 184 16.59 0.47 -0.46
CA PRO A 184 16.98 1.01 -1.76
C PRO A 184 15.85 0.98 -2.79
N GLY A 185 15.77 1.98 -3.67
CA GLY A 185 14.75 2.06 -4.71
C GLY A 185 14.74 0.86 -5.66
N ALA A 186 15.91 0.30 -5.99
CA ALA A 186 16.02 -0.96 -6.74
C ALA A 186 15.26 -2.12 -6.06
N ILE A 187 15.32 -2.20 -4.73
CA ILE A 187 14.58 -3.21 -3.94
C ILE A 187 13.10 -2.88 -3.90
N ILE A 188 12.70 -1.60 -3.84
CA ILE A 188 11.29 -1.20 -3.96
C ILE A 188 10.71 -1.64 -5.31
N HIS A 189 11.43 -1.45 -6.42
CA HIS A 189 11.03 -1.95 -7.73
C HIS A 189 10.93 -3.48 -7.75
N ALA A 190 11.86 -4.19 -7.10
CA ALA A 190 11.80 -5.65 -6.95
C ALA A 190 10.55 -6.10 -6.14
N GLN A 191 10.23 -5.41 -5.05
CA GLN A 191 9.02 -5.63 -4.25
C GLN A 191 7.75 -5.49 -5.09
N MET A 192 7.70 -4.46 -5.94
CA MET A 192 6.58 -4.24 -6.84
C MET A 192 6.44 -5.34 -7.89
N VAL A 193 7.53 -5.71 -8.59
CA VAL A 193 7.54 -6.81 -9.56
C VAL A 193 7.05 -8.10 -8.88
N ASN A 194 7.64 -8.43 -7.74
CA ASN A 194 7.27 -9.61 -6.97
C ASN A 194 5.79 -9.58 -6.54
N GLN A 195 5.25 -8.45 -6.09
CA GLN A 195 3.82 -8.34 -5.76
C GLN A 195 2.94 -8.61 -6.98
N ILE A 196 3.27 -8.05 -8.15
CA ILE A 196 2.49 -8.27 -9.37
C ILE A 196 2.52 -9.74 -9.77
N LEU A 197 3.72 -10.35 -9.85
CA LEU A 197 3.86 -11.74 -10.26
C LEU A 197 3.16 -12.69 -9.29
N ASN A 198 3.35 -12.52 -7.98
CA ASN A 198 2.67 -13.33 -6.98
C ASN A 198 1.14 -13.17 -7.03
N ALA A 199 0.64 -11.96 -7.29
CA ALA A 199 -0.80 -11.75 -7.40
C ALA A 199 -1.36 -12.46 -8.63
N VAL A 200 -0.67 -12.36 -9.78
CA VAL A 200 -1.14 -12.90 -11.06
C VAL A 200 -0.98 -14.42 -11.15
N LEU A 201 0.20 -14.94 -10.83
CA LEU A 201 0.58 -16.34 -10.98
C LEU A 201 0.19 -17.18 -9.76
N ASP A 202 0.47 -16.69 -8.54
CA ASP A 202 0.24 -17.44 -7.30
C ASP A 202 -1.07 -17.08 -6.58
N LYS A 203 -1.86 -16.15 -7.14
CA LYS A 203 -3.12 -15.65 -6.57
C LYS A 203 -2.97 -15.11 -5.14
N LYS A 204 -1.80 -14.55 -4.80
CA LYS A 204 -1.62 -13.87 -3.50
C LYS A 204 -2.51 -12.64 -3.41
N PRO A 205 -3.11 -12.36 -2.24
CA PRO A 205 -4.01 -11.23 -2.08
C PRO A 205 -3.27 -9.90 -2.23
N LEU A 206 -3.88 -9.00 -3.01
CA LEU A 206 -3.50 -7.59 -3.05
C LEU A 206 -4.13 -6.86 -1.87
N LEU A 207 -3.42 -5.88 -1.31
CA LEU A 207 -4.01 -5.01 -0.30
C LEU A 207 -4.96 -4.01 -0.96
N SER A 208 -6.18 -3.93 -0.46
CA SER A 208 -7.19 -2.98 -0.89
C SER A 208 -8.08 -2.53 0.25
N THR A 209 -8.76 -1.41 0.07
CA THR A 209 -9.83 -0.98 0.99
C THR A 209 -11.16 -1.53 0.51
N ILE A 210 -12.15 -1.52 1.39
CA ILE A 210 -13.55 -1.73 0.97
C ILE A 210 -14.12 -0.42 0.38
N PRO A 211 -15.21 -0.46 -0.39
CA PRO A 211 -15.88 0.74 -0.86
C PRO A 211 -16.34 1.62 0.30
N LEU A 212 -16.40 2.95 0.08
CA LEU A 212 -16.78 3.92 1.11
C LEU A 212 -18.13 3.60 1.79
N TRP A 213 -19.13 3.15 1.04
CA TRP A 213 -20.42 2.75 1.61
C TRP A 213 -20.28 1.56 2.57
N GLY A 214 -19.36 0.64 2.28
CA GLY A 214 -19.04 -0.49 3.15
C GLY A 214 -18.36 -0.04 4.45
N GLU A 215 -17.44 0.93 4.37
CA GLU A 215 -16.83 1.54 5.56
C GLU A 215 -17.88 2.21 6.45
N ILE A 216 -18.80 2.97 5.84
CA ILE A 216 -19.90 3.64 6.55
C ILE A 216 -20.78 2.61 7.27
N LEU A 217 -21.21 1.55 6.57
CA LEU A 217 -22.03 0.50 7.17
C LEU A 217 -21.29 -0.21 8.32
N TRP A 218 -20.01 -0.51 8.13
CA TRP A 218 -19.18 -1.14 9.15
C TRP A 218 -19.09 -0.28 10.41
N ILE A 219 -18.71 1.00 10.27
CA ILE A 219 -18.60 1.95 11.40
C ILE A 219 -19.96 2.18 12.07
N TRP A 220 -21.02 2.35 11.28
CA TRP A 220 -22.37 2.57 11.78
C TRP A 220 -22.87 1.37 12.62
N SER A 221 -22.58 0.14 12.17
CA SER A 221 -22.97 -1.06 12.92
C SER A 221 -22.38 -1.09 14.33
N TRP A 222 -21.10 -0.71 14.48
CA TRP A 222 -20.42 -0.62 15.78
C TRP A 222 -20.97 0.49 16.66
N SER A 223 -21.36 1.62 16.08
CA SER A 223 -22.08 2.68 16.81
C SER A 223 -23.42 2.17 17.37
N CYS A 224 -24.21 1.45 16.56
CA CYS A 224 -25.47 0.85 17.01
C CYS A 224 -25.28 -0.16 18.15
N ILE A 225 -24.26 -1.02 18.05
CA ILE A 225 -23.90 -1.98 19.10
C ILE A 225 -23.55 -1.25 20.40
N GLY A 226 -22.77 -0.16 20.33
CA GLY A 226 -22.44 0.66 21.50
C GLY A 226 -23.67 1.26 22.18
N GLY A 227 -24.64 1.73 21.39
CA GLY A 227 -25.91 2.22 21.93
C GLY A 227 -26.77 1.14 22.57
N ILE A 228 -26.78 -0.08 22.01
CA ILE A 228 -27.46 -1.23 22.61
C ILE A 228 -26.81 -1.57 23.97
N PHE A 229 -25.49 -1.57 24.04
CA PHE A 229 -24.74 -1.87 25.27
C PHE A 229 -25.08 -0.84 26.37
N ALA A 230 -24.99 0.45 26.05
CA ALA A 230 -25.33 1.54 26.96
C ALA A 230 -26.76 1.42 27.54
N LYS A 231 -27.72 0.94 26.74
CA LYS A 231 -29.12 0.80 27.16
C LYS A 231 -29.39 -0.48 27.95
N ARG A 232 -28.75 -1.59 27.58
CA ARG A 232 -29.09 -2.93 28.09
C ARG A 232 -28.23 -3.38 29.27
N ILE A 233 -27.05 -2.80 29.45
CA ILE A 233 -26.09 -3.22 30.48
C ILE A 233 -26.04 -2.15 31.57
N PRO A 234 -26.81 -2.28 32.66
CA PRO A 234 -26.86 -1.26 33.71
C PRO A 234 -25.62 -1.26 34.61
N SER A 235 -24.93 -2.40 34.72
CA SER A 235 -23.73 -2.52 35.55
C SER A 235 -22.51 -1.97 34.82
N LEU A 236 -21.87 -0.95 35.40
CA LEU A 236 -20.67 -0.32 34.85
C LEU A 236 -19.53 -1.33 34.67
N PHE A 237 -19.33 -2.23 35.63
CA PHE A 237 -18.28 -3.24 35.54
C PHE A 237 -18.51 -4.22 34.38
N LEU A 238 -19.76 -4.69 34.23
CA LEU A 238 -20.13 -5.60 33.12
C LEU A 238 -20.01 -4.89 31.78
N LEU A 239 -20.40 -3.62 31.71
CA LEU A 239 -20.27 -2.82 30.51
C LEU A 239 -18.80 -2.62 30.10
N LEU A 240 -17.92 -2.26 31.04
CA LEU A 240 -16.49 -2.10 30.75
C LEU A 240 -15.88 -3.42 30.25
N SER A 241 -16.22 -4.53 30.90
CA SER A 241 -15.76 -5.87 30.52
C SER A 241 -16.22 -6.26 29.11
N THR A 242 -17.52 -6.10 28.82
CA THR A 242 -18.08 -6.38 27.47
C THR A 242 -17.52 -5.43 26.41
N SER A 243 -17.29 -4.16 26.74
CA SER A 243 -16.68 -3.19 25.83
C SER A 243 -15.24 -3.57 25.47
N PHE A 244 -14.45 -4.01 26.44
CA PHE A 244 -13.11 -4.53 26.20
C PHE A 244 -13.12 -5.75 25.27
N ILE A 245 -14.00 -6.72 25.54
CA ILE A 245 -14.17 -7.91 24.69
C ILE A 245 -14.56 -7.50 23.27
N THR A 246 -15.47 -6.54 23.10
CA THR A 246 -15.86 -6.02 21.79
C THR A 246 -14.69 -5.38 21.04
N ILE A 247 -13.85 -4.59 21.70
CA ILE A 247 -12.68 -3.99 21.06
C ILE A 247 -11.68 -5.05 20.60
N VAL A 248 -11.41 -6.06 21.44
CA VAL A 248 -10.57 -7.21 21.07
C VAL A 248 -11.17 -7.96 19.88
N PHE A 249 -12.50 -8.11 19.84
CA PHE A 249 -13.20 -8.73 18.73
C PHE A 249 -13.08 -7.91 17.43
N ILE A 250 -13.30 -6.59 17.48
CA ILE A 250 -13.13 -5.69 16.32
C ILE A 250 -11.70 -5.81 15.79
N TYR A 251 -10.71 -5.75 16.68
CA TYR A 251 -9.31 -5.94 16.33
C TYR A 251 -9.06 -7.28 15.62
N GLY A 252 -9.56 -8.38 16.19
CA GLY A 252 -9.41 -9.73 15.63
C GLY A 252 -10.03 -9.84 14.24
N VAL A 253 -11.23 -9.31 14.03
CA VAL A 253 -11.89 -9.32 12.72
C VAL A 253 -11.12 -8.47 11.71
N CYS A 254 -10.74 -7.24 12.07
CA CYS A 254 -9.93 -6.39 11.20
C CYS A 254 -8.59 -7.04 10.84
N PHE A 255 -7.95 -7.74 11.78
CA PHE A 255 -6.69 -8.43 11.54
C PHE A 255 -6.84 -9.63 10.58
N ILE A 256 -7.85 -10.48 10.79
CA ILE A 256 -8.12 -11.63 9.90
C ILE A 256 -8.42 -11.15 8.48
N VAL A 257 -9.26 -10.12 8.35
CA VAL A 257 -9.64 -9.56 7.05
C VAL A 257 -8.45 -8.85 6.38
N PHE A 258 -7.56 -8.24 7.15
CA PHE A 258 -6.32 -7.64 6.65
C PHE A 258 -5.36 -8.70 6.06
N ILE A 259 -5.20 -9.86 6.70
CA ILE A 259 -4.40 -10.97 6.16
C ILE A 259 -4.97 -11.46 4.82
N GLN A 260 -6.28 -11.36 4.63
CA GLN A 260 -6.96 -11.72 3.38
C GLN A 260 -6.84 -10.64 2.28
N GLY A 261 -6.17 -9.51 2.56
CA GLY A 261 -5.97 -8.43 1.60
C GLY A 261 -6.86 -7.20 1.80
N PHE A 262 -7.77 -7.21 2.78
CA PHE A 262 -8.74 -6.11 2.94
C PHE A 262 -8.48 -5.27 4.20
N TRP A 263 -8.29 -3.97 4.01
CA TRP A 263 -8.08 -3.03 5.09
C TRP A 263 -9.41 -2.42 5.60
N LEU A 264 -9.84 -2.86 6.78
CA LEU A 264 -11.04 -2.35 7.46
C LEU A 264 -10.74 -1.19 8.42
N PRO A 265 -11.70 -0.27 8.68
CA PRO A 265 -11.48 0.91 9.51
C PRO A 265 -11.56 0.58 11.02
N LEU A 266 -10.49 -0.02 11.56
CA LEU A 266 -10.36 -0.41 12.97
C LEU A 266 -10.55 0.76 13.94
N VAL A 267 -9.84 1.87 13.71
CA VAL A 267 -9.82 3.02 14.63
C VAL A 267 -11.17 3.74 14.66
N PRO A 268 -11.79 4.13 13.52
CA PRO A 268 -13.12 4.75 13.55
C PRO A 268 -14.19 3.86 14.18
N SER A 269 -14.15 2.54 13.92
CA SER A 269 -15.12 1.58 14.48
C SER A 269 -14.99 1.49 16.00
N SER A 270 -13.77 1.37 16.50
CA SER A 270 -13.48 1.33 17.94
C SER A 270 -13.90 2.62 18.63
N LEU A 271 -13.56 3.78 18.04
CA LEU A 271 -13.90 5.09 18.62
C LEU A 271 -15.40 5.34 18.63
N THR A 272 -16.10 5.09 17.53
CA THR A 272 -17.56 5.29 17.47
C THR A 272 -18.30 4.38 18.45
N PHE A 273 -17.87 3.12 18.60
CA PHE A 273 -18.41 2.23 19.62
C PHE A 273 -18.23 2.82 21.03
N LEU A 274 -17.01 3.24 21.39
CA LEU A 274 -16.71 3.78 22.73
C LEU A 274 -17.42 5.10 23.01
N ILE A 275 -17.40 6.03 22.06
CA ILE A 275 -18.04 7.35 22.19
C ILE A 275 -19.55 7.18 22.33
N THR A 276 -20.20 6.41 21.45
CA THR A 276 -21.65 6.19 21.53
C THR A 276 -22.04 5.53 22.84
N THR A 277 -21.28 4.52 23.28
CA THR A 277 -21.52 3.85 24.56
C THR A 277 -21.40 4.85 25.72
N GLY A 278 -20.27 5.56 25.82
CA GLY A 278 -19.99 6.50 26.90
C GLY A 278 -20.98 7.66 26.99
N CYS A 279 -21.28 8.31 25.86
CA CYS A 279 -22.22 9.44 25.82
C CYS A 279 -23.63 9.03 26.25
N LEU A 280 -24.13 7.88 25.77
CA LEU A 280 -25.48 7.44 26.10
C LEU A 280 -25.63 7.03 27.57
N ILE A 281 -24.58 6.46 28.18
CA ILE A 281 -24.60 6.14 29.62
C ILE A 281 -24.67 7.41 30.45
N ILE A 282 -23.89 8.43 30.12
CA ILE A 282 -23.93 9.72 30.81
C ILE A 282 -25.34 10.32 30.72
N ILE A 283 -25.97 10.26 29.54
CA ILE A 283 -27.34 10.73 29.33
C ILE A 283 -28.34 9.92 30.16
N TYR A 284 -28.23 8.59 30.17
CA TYR A 284 -29.13 7.73 30.95
C TYR A 284 -28.97 7.94 32.46
N GLN A 285 -27.74 8.10 32.95
CA GLN A 285 -27.47 8.40 34.35
C GLN A 285 -28.01 9.79 34.74
N TYR A 286 -27.79 10.81 33.91
CA TYR A 286 -28.31 12.15 34.15
C TYR A 286 -29.85 12.16 34.21
N LYS A 287 -30.52 11.47 33.27
CA LYS A 287 -31.99 11.37 33.26
C LYS A 287 -32.54 10.57 34.45
N SER A 288 -31.73 9.68 35.02
CA SER A 288 -32.12 8.86 36.18
C SER A 288 -31.92 9.57 37.52
N GLN A 289 -31.25 10.74 37.56
CA GLN A 289 -31.19 11.56 38.77
C GLN A 289 -32.56 12.23 39.01
N PRO A 290 -33.16 12.08 40.21
CA PRO A 290 -34.43 12.73 40.51
C PRO A 290 -34.25 14.25 40.47
N GLN A 291 -35.12 14.94 39.72
CA GLN A 291 -35.23 16.39 39.80
C GLN A 291 -35.60 16.75 41.25
N LEU A 292 -34.66 17.34 41.99
CA LEU A 292 -34.95 18.00 43.26
C LEU A 292 -35.96 19.11 42.98
N GLN A 293 -37.25 18.84 43.19
CA GLN A 293 -38.26 19.88 43.21
C GLN A 293 -37.90 20.87 44.33
N PRO A 294 -37.79 22.19 44.06
CA PRO A 294 -37.67 23.15 45.14
C PRO A 294 -38.93 23.04 46.01
N GLN A 295 -38.76 22.65 47.28
CA GLN A 295 -39.82 22.72 48.27
C GLN A 295 -40.17 24.20 48.45
N LEU A 296 -41.27 24.63 47.83
CA LEU A 296 -41.97 25.87 48.17
C LEU A 296 -42.72 25.62 49.48
N PHE A 297 -42.14 26.04 50.60
CA PHE A 297 -42.83 26.48 51.82
C PHE A 297 -41.96 27.48 52.57
#